data_AF-C4XQC1-F1
#
_entry.id   AF-C4XQC1-F1
#
_cell.length_a   1.000
_cell.length_b   1.000
_cell.length_c   1.000
_cell.angle_alpha   90.00
_cell.angle_beta   90.00
_cell.angle_gamma   90.00
#
_symmetry.space_group_name_H-M   'P 1'
#
loop_
_entity.id
_entity.type
_entity.pdbx_description
1 polymer ?
#
loop_
_entity_poly.entity_id
_entity_poly.type
_entity_poly.pdbx_seq_one_letter_code
_entity_poly.pdbx_strand_id
1 'polypeptide(L)'
;MREAVGSSSAVRGVSCPKAHEAGFPRTGGPLFRQAALSLAGRWAVAGLLAVFLTVWLPGLALAAKDKPAATPTAAAPAKATPFYEAEAAAVADAAVRQELLEVGRQFASAVTARTMARFSGKAGQRHLELLTDPGQAFRDAARADALARLQAANADLAASQYFVYADRNPATQLLLLAYYDAQAKRVAFVGADFISSGKLRPREDSFITPVGVFEHLPENWGYRAEGSKNSKGWRGLGARGSRVWDFGYQQAPRQFRQGVYDSQMRLLMHATDPDQGEPRLGGPDSKGCVRVSAAANAFLDSRSILDRHYEQIAATDKERDMWLLRRDRAPVSHPGSYLVVGDSALGSASN
;
A
#
# COMPACT_ATOMS: atom_id res chain seq x y z
N MET A 1 39.47 -8.53 22.75
CA MET A 1 40.64 -8.51 21.86
C MET A 1 41.66 -9.51 22.38
N ARG A 2 41.73 -10.67 21.73
CA ARG A 2 42.86 -11.61 21.75
C ARG A 2 42.79 -12.28 20.37
N GLU A 3 43.79 -12.00 19.54
CA GLU A 3 43.95 -12.63 18.23
C GLU A 3 44.43 -14.07 18.41
N ALA A 4 43.96 -14.96 17.53
CA ALA A 4 44.59 -16.24 17.28
C ALA A 4 44.55 -16.50 15.77
N VAL A 5 45.75 -16.60 15.20
CA VAL A 5 46.06 -16.93 13.80
C VAL A 5 46.52 -18.39 13.75
N GLY A 6 46.14 -19.10 12.67
CA GLY A 6 46.72 -20.39 12.26
C GLY A 6 45.92 -21.59 12.77
N SER A 7 45.72 -22.69 12.05
CA SER A 7 46.42 -23.18 10.87
C SER A 7 45.56 -24.21 10.13
N SER A 8 45.83 -24.32 8.82
CA SER A 8 45.38 -25.35 7.90
C SER A 8 45.93 -26.73 8.28
N SER A 9 45.10 -27.77 8.19
CA SER A 9 45.54 -29.15 7.98
C SER A 9 44.50 -29.89 7.18
N ALA A 10 44.90 -30.29 5.97
CA ALA A 10 44.13 -31.10 5.06
C ALA A 10 44.06 -32.55 5.55
N VAL A 11 42.86 -33.14 5.55
CA VAL A 11 42.67 -34.59 5.55
C VAL A 11 41.88 -34.94 4.31
N ARG A 12 42.51 -35.74 3.43
CA ARG A 12 41.89 -36.34 2.25
C ARG A 12 40.98 -37.49 2.67
N GLY A 13 39.79 -37.51 2.06
CA GLY A 13 39.15 -38.74 1.62
C GLY A 13 38.13 -39.37 2.56
N VAL A 14 36.87 -38.95 2.46
CA VAL A 14 35.72 -39.87 2.57
C VAL A 14 34.65 -39.42 1.58
N SER A 15 34.07 -40.41 0.92
CA SER A 15 33.10 -40.43 -0.18
C SER A 15 31.87 -39.51 -0.05
N CYS A 16 31.49 -38.97 -1.21
CA CYS A 16 30.26 -38.24 -1.51
C CYS A 16 28.99 -39.07 -1.23
N PRO A 17 28.05 -38.60 -0.38
CA PRO A 17 26.68 -39.08 -0.40
C PRO A 17 25.85 -38.29 -1.42
N LYS A 18 25.15 -39.06 -2.26
CA LYS A 18 24.25 -38.62 -3.31
C LYS A 18 23.20 -37.63 -2.79
N ALA A 19 23.09 -36.49 -3.47
CA ALA A 19 21.95 -35.61 -3.37
C ALA A 19 20.72 -36.31 -3.99
N HIS A 20 19.83 -36.79 -3.15
CA HIS A 20 18.45 -37.07 -3.50
C HIS A 20 17.59 -36.73 -2.28
N GLU A 21 16.43 -36.13 -2.55
CA GLU A 21 15.37 -35.76 -1.60
C GLU A 21 15.53 -34.43 -0.84
N ALA A 22 15.47 -33.33 -1.59
CA ALA A 22 14.76 -32.15 -1.13
C ALA A 22 13.42 -32.08 -1.89
N GLY A 23 12.35 -32.48 -1.21
CA GLY A 23 10.99 -32.37 -1.72
C GLY A 23 10.57 -30.91 -1.83
N PHE A 24 10.36 -30.44 -3.07
CA PHE A 24 9.81 -29.13 -3.36
C PHE A 24 8.27 -29.22 -3.40
N PRO A 25 7.51 -28.36 -2.70
CA PRO A 25 6.10 -28.23 -2.98
C PRO A 25 5.89 -27.56 -4.35
N ARG A 26 5.30 -28.33 -5.26
CA ARG A 26 4.78 -27.85 -6.55
C ARG A 26 3.42 -27.19 -6.34
N THR A 27 3.38 -25.88 -6.27
CA THR A 27 2.14 -25.12 -6.50
C THR A 27 2.42 -23.98 -7.47
N GLY A 28 2.60 -24.34 -8.74
CA GLY A 28 2.49 -23.41 -9.87
C GLY A 28 1.09 -23.53 -10.46
N GLY A 29 0.30 -22.46 -10.37
CA GLY A 29 -0.95 -22.31 -11.12
C GLY A 29 -0.70 -22.04 -12.61
N PRO A 30 -1.70 -22.24 -13.49
CA PRO A 30 -1.46 -22.57 -14.89
C PRO A 30 -1.00 -21.38 -15.75
N LEU A 31 -0.06 -21.70 -16.63
CA LEU A 31 0.48 -20.86 -17.70
C LEU A 31 -0.62 -20.48 -18.69
N PHE A 32 -0.84 -19.17 -18.88
CA PHE A 32 -1.66 -18.67 -19.98
C PHE A 32 -0.96 -18.87 -21.33
N ARG A 33 -1.62 -19.63 -22.22
CA ARG A 33 -1.31 -19.66 -23.65
C ARG A 33 -1.70 -18.33 -24.27
N GLN A 34 -0.75 -17.62 -24.86
CA GLN A 34 -1.01 -16.49 -25.75
C GLN A 34 -1.56 -17.01 -27.08
N ALA A 35 -2.77 -16.61 -27.46
CA ALA A 35 -3.25 -16.67 -28.82
C ALA A 35 -2.96 -15.33 -29.50
N ALA A 36 -2.15 -15.38 -30.55
CA ALA A 36 -1.86 -14.26 -31.42
C ALA A 36 -3.13 -13.82 -32.16
N LEU A 37 -3.42 -12.51 -32.14
CA LEU A 37 -4.37 -11.89 -33.06
C LEU A 37 -3.62 -10.93 -33.97
N SER A 38 -3.74 -11.25 -35.26
CA SER A 38 -3.15 -10.58 -36.41
C SER A 38 -3.70 -9.18 -36.63
N LEU A 39 -2.79 -8.26 -36.97
CA LEU A 39 -3.08 -6.95 -37.57
C LEU A 39 -3.77 -7.12 -38.94
N ALA A 40 -4.89 -6.43 -39.15
CA ALA A 40 -5.34 -6.03 -40.48
C ALA A 40 -6.32 -4.83 -40.45
N GLY A 41 -5.84 -3.68 -40.93
CA GLY A 41 -6.58 -2.72 -41.76
C GLY A 41 -7.56 -1.75 -41.09
N ARG A 42 -7.35 -0.42 -41.24
CA ARG A 42 -7.77 0.39 -42.41
C ARG A 42 -7.64 1.91 -42.15
N TRP A 43 -6.87 2.54 -43.03
CA TRP A 43 -6.96 3.85 -43.71
C TRP A 43 -7.97 4.96 -43.32
N ALA A 44 -7.42 6.19 -43.39
CA ALA A 44 -7.98 7.52 -43.76
C ALA A 44 -8.94 8.20 -42.75
N VAL A 45 -8.86 9.50 -42.44
CA VAL A 45 -8.84 10.68 -43.33
C VAL A 45 -8.16 11.89 -42.65
N ALA A 46 -7.49 12.72 -43.45
CA ALA A 46 -6.90 14.02 -43.10
C ALA A 46 -7.82 15.21 -43.48
N GLY A 47 -7.61 16.35 -42.83
CA GLY A 47 -8.18 17.68 -43.17
C GLY A 47 -8.94 18.29 -41.98
N LEU A 48 -8.77 19.54 -41.55
CA LEU A 48 -8.39 20.74 -42.29
C LEU A 48 -7.81 21.82 -41.35
N LEU A 49 -7.06 22.74 -41.96
CA LEU A 49 -6.35 23.88 -41.40
C LEU A 49 -7.25 25.02 -40.87
N ALA A 50 -6.62 25.83 -40.02
CA ALA A 50 -7.05 27.11 -39.45
C ALA A 50 -7.30 28.24 -40.46
N VAL A 51 -8.12 29.24 -40.06
CA VAL A 51 -8.05 30.64 -40.54
C VAL A 51 -8.39 31.62 -39.39
N PHE A 52 -7.69 32.75 -39.41
CA PHE A 52 -7.55 33.86 -38.46
C PHE A 52 -8.48 35.07 -38.74
N LEU A 53 -8.43 36.07 -37.83
CA LEU A 53 -8.76 37.53 -37.94
C LEU A 53 -10.25 37.94 -37.76
N THR A 54 -10.67 39.08 -37.17
CA THR A 54 -10.07 40.25 -36.48
C THR A 54 -11.19 41.14 -35.86
N VAL A 55 -10.92 41.70 -34.68
CA VAL A 55 -11.13 43.07 -34.15
C VAL A 55 -12.27 43.99 -34.69
N TRP A 56 -13.11 44.53 -33.79
CA TRP A 56 -13.36 45.98 -33.59
C TRP A 56 -14.09 46.32 -32.26
N LEU A 57 -13.61 47.39 -31.58
CA LEU A 57 -14.11 48.11 -30.37
C LEU A 57 -15.18 49.19 -30.76
N PRO A 58 -15.71 50.11 -29.91
CA PRO A 58 -15.43 50.49 -28.50
C PRO A 58 -16.67 50.78 -27.61
N GLY A 59 -16.44 51.11 -26.32
CA GLY A 59 -17.46 51.72 -25.46
C GLY A 59 -16.92 52.12 -24.09
N LEU A 60 -16.32 53.31 -24.00
CA LEU A 60 -15.96 53.99 -22.75
C LEU A 60 -17.23 54.45 -22.03
N ALA A 61 -17.44 54.04 -20.78
CA ALA A 61 -18.41 54.66 -19.89
C ALA A 61 -17.77 54.94 -18.51
N LEU A 62 -17.97 56.19 -18.11
CA LEU A 62 -17.46 56.91 -16.95
C LEU A 62 -17.62 56.22 -15.59
N ALA A 63 -16.62 56.48 -14.75
CA ALA A 63 -16.58 56.14 -13.33
C ALA A 63 -17.67 56.87 -12.52
N ALA A 64 -18.46 56.10 -11.77
CA ALA A 64 -19.18 56.57 -10.59
C ALA A 64 -18.57 55.89 -9.35
N LYS A 65 -18.27 56.70 -8.35
CA LYS A 65 -17.51 56.35 -7.15
C LYS A 65 -18.50 55.96 -6.05
N ASP A 66 -18.96 54.71 -6.08
CA ASP A 66 -19.80 54.16 -5.01
C ASP A 66 -18.98 53.35 -4.00
N LYS A 67 -19.22 53.67 -2.74
CA LYS A 67 -18.60 53.12 -1.53
C LYS A 67 -19.01 51.64 -1.41
N PRO A 68 -18.08 50.66 -1.40
CA PRO A 68 -18.48 49.27 -1.21
C PRO A 68 -19.00 49.07 0.21
N ALA A 69 -20.29 48.72 0.31
CA ALA A 69 -20.90 48.19 1.51
C ALA A 69 -20.19 46.91 1.92
N ALA A 70 -20.06 46.71 3.23
CA ALA A 70 -19.39 45.57 3.84
C ALA A 70 -19.91 44.25 3.25
N THR A 71 -19.00 43.49 2.66
CA THR A 71 -19.24 42.11 2.23
C THR A 71 -19.64 41.30 3.47
N PRO A 72 -20.75 40.53 3.43
CA PRO A 72 -21.07 39.62 4.52
C PRO A 72 -19.91 38.63 4.67
N THR A 73 -19.40 38.54 5.89
CA THR A 73 -18.34 37.61 6.29
C THR A 73 -18.69 36.22 5.75
N ALA A 74 -17.86 35.69 4.85
CA ALA A 74 -17.99 34.33 4.36
C ALA A 74 -18.11 33.41 5.57
N ALA A 75 -19.24 32.71 5.69
CA ALA A 75 -19.41 31.66 6.67
C ALA A 75 -18.23 30.70 6.54
N ALA A 76 -17.59 30.37 7.67
CA ALA A 76 -16.52 29.40 7.70
C ALA A 76 -16.99 28.14 6.93
N PRO A 77 -16.17 27.58 6.03
CA PRO A 77 -16.58 26.41 5.26
C PRO A 77 -17.02 25.33 6.25
N ALA A 78 -18.23 24.81 6.05
CA ALA A 78 -18.73 23.68 6.82
C ALA A 78 -17.65 22.58 6.79
N LYS A 79 -17.28 22.09 7.97
CA LYS A 79 -16.24 21.07 8.12
C LYS A 79 -16.64 19.88 7.25
N ALA A 80 -15.90 19.63 6.16
CA ALA A 80 -16.20 18.53 5.25
C ALA A 80 -16.22 17.23 6.04
N THR A 81 -17.31 16.46 5.91
CA THR A 81 -17.45 15.17 6.57
C THR A 81 -16.33 14.24 6.10
N PRO A 82 -15.53 13.65 7.01
CA PRO A 82 -14.48 12.71 6.63
C PRO A 82 -15.04 11.53 5.83
N PHE A 83 -14.33 11.11 4.77
CA PHE A 83 -14.83 10.05 3.87
C PHE A 83 -15.17 8.74 4.58
N TYR A 84 -14.44 8.40 5.66
CA TYR A 84 -14.64 7.17 6.42
C TYR A 84 -16.02 7.11 7.09
N GLU A 85 -16.68 8.25 7.36
CA GLU A 85 -18.03 8.26 7.95
C GLU A 85 -19.07 7.75 6.94
N ALA A 86 -18.94 8.17 5.68
CA ALA A 86 -19.79 7.67 4.59
C ALA A 86 -19.53 6.19 4.31
N GLU A 87 -18.27 5.76 4.38
CA GLU A 87 -17.88 4.35 4.19
C GLU A 87 -18.41 3.46 5.33
N ALA A 88 -18.31 3.92 6.59
CA ALA A 88 -18.85 3.20 7.74
C ALA A 88 -20.39 3.12 7.70
N ALA A 89 -21.08 4.16 7.23
CA ALA A 89 -22.54 4.15 7.11
C ALA A 89 -23.07 3.03 6.18
N ALA A 90 -22.24 2.57 5.23
CA ALA A 90 -22.60 1.53 4.27
C ALA A 90 -22.41 0.08 4.81
N VAL A 91 -21.88 -0.09 6.03
CA VAL A 91 -21.67 -1.39 6.66
C VAL A 91 -22.95 -1.87 7.38
N ALA A 92 -23.28 -3.15 7.23
CA ALA A 92 -24.56 -3.70 7.67
C ALA A 92 -24.70 -3.73 9.20
N ASP A 93 -23.68 -4.24 9.89
CA ASP A 93 -23.68 -4.44 11.34
C ASP A 93 -23.46 -3.11 12.10
N ALA A 94 -24.38 -2.77 13.00
CA ALA A 94 -24.34 -1.50 13.73
C ALA A 94 -23.17 -1.37 14.72
N ALA A 95 -22.75 -2.46 15.38
CA ALA A 95 -21.61 -2.44 16.28
C ALA A 95 -20.30 -2.27 15.50
N VAL A 96 -20.19 -2.95 14.36
CA VAL A 96 -19.08 -2.75 13.42
C VAL A 96 -19.06 -1.33 12.89
N ARG A 97 -20.21 -0.72 12.53
CA ARG A 97 -20.26 0.69 12.12
C ARG A 97 -19.64 1.61 13.16
N GLN A 98 -19.95 1.42 14.44
CA GLN A 98 -19.37 2.22 15.52
C GLN A 98 -17.86 2.00 15.66
N GLU A 99 -17.40 0.75 15.53
CA GLU A 99 -15.96 0.45 15.54
C GLU A 99 -15.24 1.11 14.36
N LEU A 100 -15.80 1.06 13.14
CA LEU A 100 -15.20 1.67 11.95
C LEU A 100 -15.10 3.20 12.07
N LEU A 101 -16.10 3.84 12.67
CA LEU A 101 -16.05 5.28 12.97
C LEU A 101 -14.94 5.63 13.97
N GLU A 102 -14.77 4.81 15.01
CA GLU A 102 -13.70 5.00 15.99
C GLU A 102 -12.32 4.75 15.37
N VAL A 103 -12.15 3.62 14.67
CA VAL A 103 -10.90 3.28 13.96
C VAL A 103 -10.55 4.35 12.94
N GLY A 104 -11.52 4.85 12.18
CA GLY A 104 -11.29 5.91 11.20
C GLY A 104 -10.87 7.24 11.84
N ARG A 105 -11.50 7.64 12.95
CA ARG A 105 -11.11 8.83 13.72
C ARG A 105 -9.70 8.70 14.30
N GLN A 106 -9.38 7.53 14.86
CA GLN A 106 -8.05 7.24 15.40
C GLN A 106 -7.00 7.21 14.30
N PHE A 107 -7.28 6.59 13.15
CA PHE A 107 -6.38 6.57 12.01
C PHE A 107 -6.13 7.99 11.48
N ALA A 108 -7.20 8.77 11.30
CA ALA A 108 -7.09 10.16 10.83
C ALA A 108 -6.22 11.02 11.76
N SER A 109 -6.38 10.89 13.07
CA SER A 109 -5.60 11.66 14.05
C SER A 109 -4.17 11.15 14.25
N ALA A 110 -3.97 9.82 14.32
CA ALA A 110 -2.67 9.23 14.61
C ALA A 110 -1.77 9.12 13.38
N VAL A 111 -2.36 8.95 12.19
CA VAL A 111 -1.64 8.66 10.94
C VAL A 111 -1.80 9.82 9.96
N THR A 112 -3.00 10.04 9.44
CA THR A 112 -3.26 11.00 8.36
C THR A 112 -2.80 12.41 8.74
N ALA A 113 -3.16 12.90 9.92
CA ALA A 113 -2.76 14.24 10.38
C ALA A 113 -1.24 14.41 10.48
N ARG A 114 -0.49 13.35 10.86
CA ARG A 114 0.97 13.40 10.93
C ARG A 114 1.60 13.45 9.54
N THR A 115 1.07 12.68 8.60
CA THR A 115 1.50 12.74 7.20
C THR A 115 1.18 14.11 6.58
N MET A 116 -0.03 14.62 6.79
CA MET A 116 -0.42 15.97 6.37
C MET A 116 0.51 17.04 6.95
N ALA A 117 0.80 17.00 8.26
CA ALA A 117 1.72 17.93 8.89
C ALA A 117 3.12 17.89 8.26
N ARG A 118 3.64 16.69 7.97
CA ARG A 118 4.95 16.49 7.33
C ARG A 118 5.04 17.11 5.92
N PHE A 119 3.94 17.10 5.16
CA PHE A 119 3.90 17.58 3.79
C PHE A 119 3.23 18.96 3.64
N SER A 120 2.76 19.58 4.72
CA SER A 120 2.07 20.88 4.72
C SER A 120 2.84 21.99 3.98
N GLY A 121 4.18 22.01 4.06
CA GLY A 121 5.04 22.95 3.32
C GLY A 121 5.38 22.55 1.87
N LYS A 122 4.82 21.45 1.36
CA LYS A 122 5.08 20.87 0.02
C LYS A 122 3.78 20.54 -0.75
N ALA A 123 2.68 21.24 -0.43
CA ALA A 123 1.35 20.96 -0.95
C ALA A 123 1.24 20.93 -2.49
N GLY A 124 2.19 21.53 -3.22
CA GLY A 124 2.22 21.48 -4.70
C GLY A 124 2.91 20.26 -5.34
N GLN A 125 3.44 19.32 -4.55
CA GLN A 125 4.21 18.17 -5.08
C GLN A 125 3.56 16.80 -4.81
N ARG A 126 2.51 16.74 -3.99
CA ARG A 126 1.87 15.49 -3.54
C ARG A 126 0.36 15.68 -3.48
N HIS A 127 -0.37 14.64 -3.90
CA HIS A 127 -1.83 14.57 -3.86
C HIS A 127 -2.36 14.41 -2.43
N LEU A 128 -2.12 15.41 -1.56
CA LEU A 128 -2.51 15.38 -0.14
C LEU A 128 -4.03 15.27 0.05
N GLU A 129 -4.80 15.75 -0.92
CA GLU A 129 -6.25 15.59 -0.98
C GLU A 129 -6.67 14.12 -0.88
N LEU A 130 -5.89 13.18 -1.43
CA LEU A 130 -6.19 11.76 -1.39
C LEU A 130 -6.15 11.18 0.03
N LEU A 131 -5.48 11.85 0.97
CA LEU A 131 -5.39 11.39 2.36
C LEU A 131 -6.65 11.73 3.17
N THR A 132 -7.35 12.81 2.81
CA THR A 132 -8.50 13.32 3.55
C THR A 132 -9.83 13.08 2.84
N ASP A 133 -9.82 13.09 1.51
CA ASP A 133 -10.97 12.78 0.66
C ASP A 133 -10.50 12.17 -0.66
N PRO A 134 -10.07 10.89 -0.66
CA PRO A 134 -9.78 10.19 -1.90
C PRO A 134 -11.08 10.11 -2.69
N GLY A 135 -11.22 10.83 -3.81
CA GLY A 135 -12.52 11.04 -4.46
C GLY A 135 -13.35 9.77 -4.72
N GLN A 136 -14.68 9.90 -4.75
CA GLN A 136 -15.60 8.77 -4.82
C GLN A 136 -15.31 7.81 -5.97
N ALA A 137 -15.04 8.32 -7.18
CA ALA A 137 -14.71 7.48 -8.34
C ALA A 137 -13.46 6.60 -8.10
N PHE A 138 -12.44 7.16 -7.43
CA PHE A 138 -11.26 6.40 -7.06
C PHE A 138 -11.58 5.32 -6.02
N ARG A 139 -12.36 5.65 -4.98
CA ARG A 139 -12.79 4.65 -3.98
C ARG A 139 -13.61 3.54 -4.62
N ASP A 140 -14.50 3.85 -5.54
CA ASP A 140 -15.31 2.85 -6.23
C ASP A 140 -14.46 1.90 -7.08
N ALA A 141 -13.48 2.45 -7.81
CA ALA A 141 -12.52 1.65 -8.57
C ALA A 141 -11.61 0.78 -7.68
N ALA A 142 -11.05 1.36 -6.61
CA ALA A 142 -10.21 0.63 -5.66
C ALA A 142 -10.98 -0.48 -4.93
N ARG A 143 -12.25 -0.24 -4.58
CA ARG A 143 -13.15 -1.23 -3.99
C ARG A 143 -13.41 -2.39 -4.95
N ALA A 144 -13.72 -2.10 -6.21
CA ALA A 144 -13.94 -3.11 -7.23
C ALA A 144 -12.68 -3.95 -7.48
N ASP A 145 -11.51 -3.31 -7.60
CA ASP A 145 -10.22 -3.98 -7.76
C ASP A 145 -9.91 -4.87 -6.55
N ALA A 146 -10.05 -4.35 -5.33
CA ALA A 146 -9.82 -5.11 -4.11
C ALA A 146 -10.70 -6.36 -4.02
N LEU A 147 -12.01 -6.22 -4.27
CA LEU A 147 -12.95 -7.35 -4.21
C LEU A 147 -12.65 -8.39 -5.29
N ALA A 148 -12.40 -7.96 -6.53
CA ALA A 148 -12.06 -8.86 -7.62
C ALA A 148 -10.78 -9.65 -7.33
N ARG A 149 -9.77 -9.00 -6.75
CA ARG A 149 -8.51 -9.65 -6.34
C ARG A 149 -8.70 -10.66 -5.23
N LEU A 150 -9.43 -10.29 -4.18
CA LEU A 150 -9.74 -11.18 -3.07
C LEU A 150 -10.48 -12.43 -3.56
N GLN A 151 -11.47 -12.26 -4.45
CA GLN A 151 -12.19 -13.37 -5.07
C GLN A 151 -11.26 -14.24 -5.94
N ALA A 152 -10.46 -13.64 -6.82
CA ALA A 152 -9.55 -14.38 -7.69
C ALA A 152 -8.47 -15.16 -6.93
N ALA A 153 -8.08 -14.66 -5.75
CA ALA A 153 -7.13 -15.32 -4.86
C ALA A 153 -7.76 -16.39 -3.96
N ASN A 154 -9.08 -16.63 -4.05
CA ASN A 154 -9.83 -17.47 -3.12
C ASN A 154 -9.60 -17.07 -1.65
N ALA A 155 -9.51 -15.77 -1.38
CA ALA A 155 -9.46 -15.27 -0.02
C ALA A 155 -10.70 -15.73 0.75
N ASP A 156 -10.54 -16.01 2.04
CA ASP A 156 -11.66 -16.24 2.95
C ASP A 156 -12.53 -14.99 3.05
N LEU A 157 -13.64 -14.98 2.31
CA LEU A 157 -14.67 -13.94 2.31
C LEU A 157 -15.96 -14.42 3.00
N ALA A 158 -15.89 -15.51 3.78
CA ALA A 158 -17.02 -15.95 4.59
C ALA A 158 -17.16 -15.10 5.87
N ALA A 159 -16.04 -14.55 6.35
CA ALA A 159 -15.99 -13.70 7.53
C ALA A 159 -15.63 -12.25 7.17
N SER A 160 -16.27 -11.31 7.86
CA SER A 160 -15.88 -9.90 7.83
C SER A 160 -14.49 -9.74 8.44
N GLN A 161 -13.68 -8.84 7.86
CA GLN A 161 -12.30 -8.63 8.32
C GLN A 161 -11.68 -7.34 7.80
N TYR A 162 -10.75 -6.78 8.56
CA TYR A 162 -9.89 -5.70 8.08
C TYR A 162 -8.82 -6.22 7.13
N PHE A 163 -8.36 -5.37 6.22
CA PHE A 163 -7.20 -5.63 5.38
C PHE A 163 -6.55 -4.30 4.97
N VAL A 164 -5.36 -4.39 4.36
CA VAL A 164 -4.67 -3.22 3.80
C VAL A 164 -4.75 -3.29 2.28
N TYR A 165 -5.24 -2.24 1.65
CA TYR A 165 -5.13 -2.05 0.21
C TYR A 165 -4.01 -1.05 -0.10
N ALA A 166 -3.05 -1.45 -0.92
CA ALA A 166 -1.91 -0.65 -1.34
C ALA A 166 -1.98 -0.41 -2.85
N ASP A 167 -2.27 0.82 -3.25
CA ASP A 167 -2.22 1.23 -4.65
C ASP A 167 -0.78 1.60 -5.04
N ARG A 168 -0.14 0.69 -5.80
CA ARG A 168 1.24 0.85 -6.22
C ARG A 168 1.41 1.77 -7.44
N ASN A 169 0.33 2.32 -8.01
CA ASN A 169 0.42 3.23 -9.15
C ASN A 169 1.40 4.37 -8.82
N PRO A 170 2.41 4.66 -9.67
CA PRO A 170 3.36 5.75 -9.46
C PRO A 170 2.72 7.13 -9.22
N ALA A 171 1.54 7.38 -9.78
CA ALA A 171 0.80 8.63 -9.61
C ALA A 171 0.01 8.70 -8.29
N THR A 172 -0.32 7.55 -7.69
CA THR A 172 -1.23 7.47 -6.53
C THR A 172 -0.48 7.16 -5.22
N GLN A 173 0.28 6.06 -5.18
CA GLN A 173 1.08 5.64 -4.02
C GLN A 173 0.34 5.74 -2.67
N LEU A 174 -0.81 5.07 -2.58
CA LEU A 174 -1.75 5.22 -1.46
C LEU A 174 -1.97 3.91 -0.72
N LEU A 175 -2.00 3.99 0.61
CA LEU A 175 -2.55 2.97 1.50
C LEU A 175 -3.99 3.35 1.82
N LEU A 176 -4.90 2.38 1.70
CA LEU A 176 -6.23 2.44 2.27
C LEU A 176 -6.36 1.35 3.34
N LEU A 177 -6.69 1.75 4.57
CA LEU A 177 -7.16 0.81 5.58
C LEU A 177 -8.60 0.42 5.22
N ALA A 178 -8.83 -0.86 5.00
CA ALA A 178 -10.07 -1.38 4.45
C ALA A 178 -10.72 -2.39 5.40
N TYR A 179 -12.03 -2.51 5.28
CA TYR A 179 -12.85 -3.51 5.97
C TYR A 179 -13.75 -4.21 4.95
N TYR A 180 -13.68 -5.53 4.90
CA TYR A 180 -14.63 -6.34 4.15
C TYR A 180 -15.80 -6.71 5.05
N ASP A 181 -17.00 -6.30 4.65
CA ASP A 181 -18.28 -6.72 5.25
C ASP A 181 -18.79 -7.94 4.49
N ALA A 182 -18.78 -9.11 5.13
CA ALA A 182 -19.25 -10.36 4.53
C ALA A 182 -20.78 -10.39 4.33
N GLN A 183 -21.55 -9.67 5.17
CA GLN A 183 -23.00 -9.60 5.05
C GLN A 183 -23.41 -8.75 3.85
N ALA A 184 -22.80 -7.57 3.70
CA ALA A 184 -23.05 -6.69 2.56
C ALA A 184 -22.23 -7.05 1.30
N LYS A 185 -21.28 -7.98 1.42
CA LYS A 185 -20.29 -8.35 0.39
C LYS A 185 -19.57 -7.11 -0.20
N ARG A 186 -19.18 -6.19 0.68
CA ARG A 186 -18.68 -4.86 0.30
C ARG A 186 -17.41 -4.52 1.06
N VAL A 187 -16.50 -3.79 0.40
CA VAL A 187 -15.36 -3.15 1.08
C VAL A 187 -15.74 -1.72 1.51
N ALA A 188 -15.42 -1.37 2.75
CA ALA A 188 -15.46 0.00 3.27
C ALA A 188 -14.03 0.49 3.54
N PHE A 189 -13.71 1.72 3.14
CA PHE A 189 -12.41 2.32 3.45
C PHE A 189 -12.50 3.24 4.67
N VAL A 190 -11.61 3.06 5.65
CA VAL A 190 -11.68 3.78 6.93
C VAL A 190 -10.44 4.62 7.25
N GLY A 191 -9.39 4.57 6.44
CA GLY A 191 -8.20 5.39 6.63
C GLY A 191 -7.36 5.47 5.36
N ALA A 192 -6.59 6.54 5.22
CA ALA A 192 -5.69 6.74 4.08
C ALA A 192 -4.34 7.34 4.52
N ASP A 193 -3.26 6.80 3.97
CA ASP A 193 -1.88 7.29 4.15
C ASP A 193 -1.08 7.06 2.87
N PHE A 194 0.09 7.68 2.74
CA PHE A 194 0.97 7.39 1.61
C PHE A 194 1.82 6.14 1.81
N ILE A 195 2.10 5.44 0.72
CA ILE A 195 3.10 4.36 0.66
C ILE A 195 4.31 4.78 -0.17
N SER A 196 5.30 3.89 -0.19
CA SER A 196 6.30 3.85 -1.24
C SER A 196 6.48 2.41 -1.71
N SER A 197 6.03 2.13 -2.93
CA SER A 197 6.19 0.84 -3.61
C SER A 197 7.51 0.77 -4.39
N GLY A 198 7.80 -0.41 -4.92
CA GLY A 198 9.00 -0.71 -5.68
C GLY A 198 8.91 -0.24 -7.12
N LYS A 199 10.03 0.23 -7.65
CA LYS A 199 10.24 0.49 -9.08
C LYS A 199 11.54 -0.12 -9.54
N LEU A 200 11.62 -0.39 -10.84
CA LEU A 200 12.88 -0.78 -11.46
C LEU A 200 13.85 0.39 -11.46
N ARG A 201 15.08 0.11 -11.02
CA ARG A 201 16.20 1.04 -11.05
C ARG A 201 17.31 0.43 -11.90
N PRO A 202 17.82 1.15 -12.92
CA PRO A 202 18.92 0.66 -13.72
C PRO A 202 20.13 0.28 -12.86
N ARG A 203 20.65 -0.93 -13.06
CA ARG A 203 21.85 -1.46 -12.38
C ARG A 203 21.71 -1.66 -10.86
N GLU A 204 20.50 -1.61 -10.33
CA GLU A 204 20.22 -1.94 -8.93
C GLU A 204 19.31 -3.16 -8.82
N ASP A 205 19.55 -3.97 -7.79
CA ASP A 205 18.63 -5.03 -7.41
C ASP A 205 17.33 -4.43 -6.86
N SER A 206 16.32 -4.36 -7.72
CA SER A 206 15.04 -3.70 -7.45
C SER A 206 13.92 -4.36 -8.24
N PHE A 207 12.75 -4.41 -7.61
CA PHE A 207 11.55 -5.03 -8.14
C PHE A 207 10.44 -4.00 -8.24
N ILE A 208 9.53 -4.19 -9.19
CA ILE A 208 8.20 -3.59 -9.10
C ILE A 208 7.42 -4.37 -8.06
N THR A 209 6.85 -3.71 -7.04
CA THR A 209 6.04 -4.39 -6.03
C THR A 209 4.93 -5.19 -6.72
N PRO A 210 4.80 -6.52 -6.51
CA PRO A 210 3.84 -7.33 -7.24
C PRO A 210 2.40 -6.93 -6.93
N VAL A 211 1.53 -7.02 -7.93
CA VAL A 211 0.08 -6.85 -7.76
C VAL A 211 -0.51 -8.20 -7.35
N GLY A 212 -1.45 -8.22 -6.40
CA GLY A 212 -2.08 -9.46 -5.95
C GLY A 212 -2.68 -9.36 -4.55
N VAL A 213 -3.02 -10.52 -4.01
CA VAL A 213 -3.44 -10.69 -2.61
C VAL A 213 -2.37 -11.53 -1.93
N PHE A 214 -1.89 -11.02 -0.80
CA PHE A 214 -0.82 -11.64 -0.04
C PHE A 214 -1.28 -11.82 1.40
N GLU A 215 -1.27 -13.07 1.86
CA GLU A 215 -1.70 -13.37 3.23
C GLU A 215 -0.50 -13.42 4.18
N HIS A 216 -0.64 -12.72 5.30
CA HIS A 216 0.33 -12.72 6.38
C HIS A 216 0.12 -13.94 7.26
N LEU A 217 0.86 -14.98 6.93
CA LEU A 217 0.75 -16.30 7.52
C LEU A 217 1.86 -16.56 8.57
N PRO A 218 1.60 -17.39 9.61
CA PRO A 218 2.60 -17.80 10.58
C PRO A 218 3.82 -18.52 9.97
N GLU A 219 3.69 -19.19 8.83
CA GLU A 219 4.79 -19.96 8.21
C GLU A 219 5.95 -19.08 7.76
N ASN A 220 5.67 -17.82 7.36
CA ASN A 220 6.71 -16.87 6.99
C ASN A 220 7.37 -16.23 8.21
N TRP A 221 6.61 -16.17 9.31
CA TRP A 221 6.85 -15.46 10.57
C TRP A 221 7.29 -14.00 10.40
N GLY A 222 6.46 -13.07 10.85
CA GLY A 222 6.86 -11.67 10.90
C GLY A 222 7.95 -11.41 11.94
N TYR A 223 8.49 -10.19 11.94
CA TYR A 223 9.50 -9.79 12.94
C TYR A 223 9.42 -8.30 13.28
N ARG A 224 10.26 -7.87 14.22
CA ARG A 224 10.43 -6.46 14.62
C ARG A 224 11.76 -5.94 14.12
N ALA A 225 11.77 -4.74 13.56
CA ALA A 225 12.99 -4.11 13.05
C ALA A 225 13.99 -3.83 14.18
N GLU A 226 15.27 -4.06 13.92
CA GLU A 226 16.35 -3.71 14.86
C GLU A 226 16.57 -2.18 14.95
N GLY A 227 16.22 -1.45 13.88
CA GLY A 227 16.43 0.00 13.78
C GLY A 227 17.88 0.40 13.46
N SER A 228 18.70 -0.57 13.04
CA SER A 228 20.08 -0.35 12.61
C SER A 228 20.17 0.51 11.36
N LYS A 229 21.12 1.45 11.34
CA LYS A 229 21.45 2.23 10.14
C LYS A 229 22.40 1.44 9.24
N ASN A 230 22.17 1.47 7.93
CA ASN A 230 23.15 0.97 6.95
C ASN A 230 24.30 1.99 6.75
N SER A 231 25.24 1.69 5.85
CA SER A 231 26.38 2.56 5.53
C SER A 231 26.00 3.95 5.01
N LYS A 232 24.75 4.14 4.56
CA LYS A 232 24.19 5.43 4.13
C LYS A 232 23.35 6.10 5.23
N GLY A 233 23.44 5.61 6.47
CA GLY A 233 22.67 6.13 7.60
C GLY A 233 21.19 5.75 7.60
N TRP A 234 20.74 4.87 6.70
CA TRP A 234 19.33 4.55 6.49
C TRP A 234 18.90 3.34 7.31
N ARG A 235 17.78 3.45 8.04
CA ARG A 235 17.15 2.33 8.73
C ARG A 235 16.21 1.61 7.78
N GLY A 236 16.70 0.54 7.17
CA GLY A 236 16.03 -0.15 6.05
C GLY A 236 14.58 -0.52 6.31
N LEU A 237 14.28 -0.98 7.54
CA LEU A 237 12.96 -1.47 7.97
C LEU A 237 12.24 -0.53 8.95
N GLY A 238 12.71 0.73 9.05
CA GLY A 238 12.18 1.72 9.99
C GLY A 238 12.89 1.73 11.35
N ALA A 239 12.27 2.38 12.33
CA ALA A 239 12.82 2.51 13.68
C ALA A 239 12.85 1.16 14.42
N ARG A 240 13.63 1.10 15.50
CA ARG A 240 13.68 -0.10 16.35
C ARG A 240 12.29 -0.45 16.86
N GLY A 241 11.92 -1.72 16.76
CA GLY A 241 10.63 -2.24 17.21
C GLY A 241 9.49 -2.12 16.20
N SER A 242 9.69 -1.41 15.07
CA SER A 242 8.69 -1.32 14.00
C SER A 242 8.33 -2.71 13.47
N ARG A 243 7.05 -2.90 13.16
CA ARG A 243 6.51 -4.17 12.69
C ARG A 243 6.92 -4.43 11.25
N VAL A 244 7.35 -5.65 10.95
CA VAL A 244 7.60 -6.15 9.60
C VAL A 244 6.67 -7.32 9.31
N TRP A 245 5.65 -7.09 8.49
CA TRP A 245 4.78 -8.15 7.98
C TRP A 245 5.47 -8.81 6.79
N ASP A 246 5.65 -10.12 6.89
CA ASP A 246 6.36 -10.93 5.91
C ASP A 246 5.38 -11.81 5.16
N PHE A 247 5.30 -11.60 3.85
CA PHE A 247 4.39 -12.31 2.97
C PHE A 247 5.11 -13.42 2.17
N GLY A 248 6.33 -13.78 2.58
CA GLY A 248 7.11 -14.84 1.96
C GLY A 248 7.66 -14.49 0.59
N TYR A 249 8.08 -15.51 -0.15
CA TYR A 249 8.62 -15.36 -1.49
C TYR A 249 7.51 -15.19 -2.53
N GLN A 250 7.61 -14.13 -3.32
CA GLN A 250 6.67 -13.74 -4.36
C GLN A 250 7.39 -13.53 -5.68
N GLN A 251 6.71 -13.82 -6.79
CA GLN A 251 7.19 -13.47 -8.13
C GLN A 251 6.93 -11.99 -8.39
N ALA A 252 7.95 -11.27 -8.81
CA ALA A 252 7.82 -9.85 -9.15
C ALA A 252 8.72 -9.46 -10.33
N PRO A 253 8.31 -8.48 -11.15
CA PRO A 253 9.14 -7.99 -12.24
C PRO A 253 10.42 -7.37 -11.73
N ARG A 254 11.55 -7.82 -12.28
CA ARG A 254 12.91 -7.35 -12.00
C ARG A 254 13.63 -7.00 -13.30
N GLN A 255 14.46 -5.97 -13.26
CA GLN A 255 15.31 -5.62 -14.39
C GLN A 255 16.56 -6.52 -14.42
N PHE A 256 16.71 -7.26 -15.51
CA PHE A 256 17.94 -7.97 -15.88
C PHE A 256 18.62 -7.29 -17.06
N ARG A 257 19.84 -7.70 -17.39
CA ARG A 257 20.57 -7.19 -18.56
C ARG A 257 19.81 -7.47 -19.86
N GLN A 258 19.10 -8.59 -19.91
CA GLN A 258 18.38 -9.08 -21.09
C GLN A 258 16.96 -8.49 -21.23
N GLY A 259 16.43 -7.82 -20.20
CA GLY A 259 15.06 -7.33 -20.17
C GLY A 259 14.44 -7.38 -18.78
N VAL A 260 13.14 -7.12 -18.70
CA VAL A 260 12.36 -7.26 -17.47
C VAL A 260 11.75 -8.67 -17.42
N TYR A 261 12.05 -9.41 -16.36
CA TYR A 261 11.52 -10.76 -16.14
C TYR A 261 11.09 -10.92 -14.69
N ASP A 262 10.16 -11.83 -14.44
CA ASP A 262 9.78 -12.18 -13.08
C ASP A 262 10.91 -12.92 -12.37
N SER A 263 11.14 -12.54 -11.12
CA SER A 263 12.12 -13.15 -10.23
C SER A 263 11.57 -13.20 -8.81
N GLN A 264 12.06 -14.16 -8.02
CA GLN A 264 11.64 -14.28 -6.63
C GLN A 264 12.18 -13.11 -5.81
N MET A 265 11.29 -12.50 -5.04
CA MET A 265 11.62 -11.56 -3.98
C MET A 265 10.86 -11.91 -2.71
N ARG A 266 11.40 -11.57 -1.55
CA ARG A 266 10.65 -11.66 -0.29
C ARG A 266 9.81 -10.40 -0.13
N LEU A 267 8.48 -10.52 -0.22
CA LEU A 267 7.58 -9.38 -0.12
C LEU A 267 7.36 -9.01 1.34
N LEU A 268 7.71 -7.77 1.68
CA LEU A 268 7.54 -7.21 3.02
C LEU A 268 6.65 -5.98 2.97
N MET A 269 5.84 -5.80 4.01
CA MET A 269 5.30 -4.50 4.39
C MET A 269 5.93 -4.04 5.70
N HIS A 270 6.47 -2.82 5.74
CA HIS A 270 7.19 -2.33 6.91
C HIS A 270 7.21 -0.80 7.00
N ALA A 271 7.59 -0.29 8.18
CA ALA A 271 7.81 1.14 8.41
C ALA A 271 8.95 1.69 7.55
N THR A 272 8.83 2.96 7.20
CA THR A 272 9.88 3.70 6.48
C THR A 272 10.90 4.29 7.47
N ASP A 273 12.13 4.52 7.02
CA ASP A 273 13.08 5.33 7.80
C ASP A 273 12.45 6.70 8.09
N PRO A 274 12.32 7.10 9.38
CA PRO A 274 11.59 8.30 9.76
C PRO A 274 12.29 9.60 9.32
N ASP A 275 13.62 9.56 9.19
CA ASP A 275 14.44 10.75 8.96
C ASP A 275 14.64 10.99 7.45
N GLN A 276 14.94 9.93 6.70
CA GLN A 276 15.34 10.00 5.30
C GLN A 276 14.26 9.52 4.32
N GLY A 277 13.40 8.60 4.75
CA GLY A 277 12.45 7.92 3.88
C GLY A 277 11.04 8.46 3.96
N GLU A 278 10.52 8.76 5.15
CA GLU A 278 9.18 9.32 5.30
C GLU A 278 8.95 10.64 4.52
N PRO A 279 9.94 11.55 4.40
CA PRO A 279 9.82 12.72 3.53
C PRO A 279 9.64 12.40 2.04
N ARG A 280 9.81 11.14 1.62
CA ARG A 280 9.74 10.66 0.23
C ARG A 280 8.51 9.79 -0.04
N LEU A 281 7.68 9.50 0.97
CA LEU A 281 6.40 8.79 0.80
C LEU A 281 5.51 9.50 -0.24
N GLY A 282 4.61 8.73 -0.85
CA GLY A 282 3.80 9.16 -1.99
C GLY A 282 4.51 9.00 -3.33
N GLY A 283 5.66 8.31 -3.35
CA GLY A 283 6.44 8.03 -4.56
C GLY A 283 6.98 6.59 -4.58
N PRO A 284 7.12 5.94 -5.75
CA PRO A 284 7.66 4.59 -5.84
C PRO A 284 9.18 4.66 -5.69
N ASP A 285 9.67 4.38 -4.49
CA ASP A 285 11.06 4.56 -4.11
C ASP A 285 11.62 3.37 -3.32
N SER A 286 10.83 2.30 -3.15
CA SER A 286 11.30 1.06 -2.53
C SER A 286 12.04 0.18 -3.55
N LYS A 287 12.58 -0.96 -3.07
CA LYS A 287 13.18 -2.01 -3.89
C LYS A 287 12.23 -3.18 -4.18
N GLY A 288 10.95 -3.06 -3.86
CA GLY A 288 9.94 -4.11 -4.05
C GLY A 288 8.96 -4.22 -2.89
N CYS A 289 9.36 -3.82 -1.68
CA CYS A 289 8.50 -3.81 -0.50
C CYS A 289 7.39 -2.76 -0.59
N VAL A 290 6.36 -2.90 0.24
CA VAL A 290 5.39 -1.84 0.55
C VAL A 290 5.89 -1.11 1.80
N ARG A 291 6.44 0.10 1.61
CA ARG A 291 6.86 0.93 2.75
C ARG A 291 5.72 1.85 3.16
N VAL A 292 5.38 1.86 4.45
CA VAL A 292 4.35 2.73 5.04
C VAL A 292 4.99 3.74 6.00
N SER A 293 4.27 4.79 6.39
CA SER A 293 4.76 5.67 7.47
C SER A 293 4.93 4.90 8.79
N ALA A 294 5.82 5.35 9.67
CA ALA A 294 5.95 4.77 11.01
C ALA A 294 4.64 4.92 11.81
N ALA A 295 3.87 5.97 11.55
CA ALA A 295 2.56 6.16 12.18
C ALA A 295 1.56 5.09 11.71
N ALA A 296 1.45 4.84 10.41
CA ALA A 296 0.62 3.76 9.87
C ALA A 296 1.09 2.40 10.39
N ASN A 297 2.40 2.13 10.37
CA ASN A 297 2.96 0.88 10.90
C ASN A 297 2.58 0.65 12.36
N ALA A 298 2.76 1.66 13.21
CA ALA A 298 2.43 1.56 14.63
C ALA A 298 0.92 1.39 14.86
N PHE A 299 0.08 2.07 14.08
CA PHE A 299 -1.37 1.93 14.16
C PHE A 299 -1.84 0.53 13.77
N LEU A 300 -1.35 0.00 12.64
CA LEU A 300 -1.71 -1.34 12.18
C LEU A 300 -1.24 -2.43 13.17
N ASP A 301 -0.05 -2.26 13.77
CA ASP A 301 0.51 -3.16 14.81
C ASP A 301 -0.27 -3.09 16.13
N SER A 302 -0.64 -1.90 16.60
CA SER A 302 -1.40 -1.76 17.86
C SER A 302 -2.85 -2.21 17.75
N ARG A 303 -3.41 -2.24 16.54
CA ARG A 303 -4.79 -2.68 16.24
C ARG A 303 -4.87 -4.09 15.67
N SER A 304 -3.73 -4.79 15.54
CA SER A 304 -3.62 -6.15 15.00
C SER A 304 -4.28 -6.34 13.63
N ILE A 305 -4.23 -5.32 12.77
CA ILE A 305 -5.02 -5.27 11.52
C ILE A 305 -4.73 -6.46 10.60
N LEU A 306 -3.46 -6.87 10.52
CA LEU A 306 -2.97 -7.95 9.65
C LEU A 306 -2.57 -9.22 10.42
N ASP A 307 -2.95 -9.32 11.69
CA ASP A 307 -2.43 -10.35 12.60
C ASP A 307 -3.50 -11.39 12.98
N ARG A 308 -4.55 -11.60 12.15
CA ARG A 308 -5.63 -12.60 12.38
C ARG A 308 -5.13 -13.94 12.91
N HIS A 309 -4.19 -14.55 12.19
CA HIS A 309 -3.63 -15.85 12.55
C HIS A 309 -2.81 -15.81 13.85
N TYR A 310 -2.12 -14.71 14.10
CA TYR A 310 -1.31 -14.54 15.31
C TYR A 310 -2.20 -14.30 16.54
N GLU A 311 -3.28 -13.54 16.41
CA GLU A 311 -4.27 -13.38 17.48
C GLU A 311 -4.97 -14.71 17.79
N GLN A 312 -5.28 -15.51 16.77
CA GLN A 312 -5.82 -16.86 16.96
C GLN A 312 -4.85 -17.75 17.74
N ILE A 313 -3.56 -17.77 17.37
CA ILE A 313 -2.52 -18.51 18.11
C ILE A 313 -2.42 -17.99 19.55
N ALA A 314 -2.37 -16.67 19.77
CA ALA A 314 -2.30 -16.09 21.12
C ALA A 314 -3.56 -16.39 21.96
N ALA A 315 -4.71 -16.62 21.32
CA ALA A 315 -5.95 -17.00 21.96
C ALA A 315 -5.95 -18.48 22.39
N THR A 316 -5.43 -19.37 21.55
CA THR A 316 -5.52 -20.83 21.73
C THR A 316 -4.30 -21.46 22.42
N ASP A 317 -3.12 -20.88 22.22
CA ASP A 317 -1.84 -21.36 22.77
C ASP A 317 -1.26 -20.30 23.70
N LYS A 318 -1.61 -20.42 24.99
CA LYS A 318 -1.21 -19.44 26.04
C LYS A 318 0.26 -19.55 26.45
N GLU A 319 0.91 -20.66 26.11
CA GLU A 319 2.32 -20.90 26.46
C GLU A 319 3.26 -20.39 25.38
N ARG A 320 2.77 -20.25 24.14
CA ARG A 320 3.56 -19.71 23.04
C ARG A 320 3.90 -18.25 23.26
N ASP A 321 5.20 -17.95 23.25
CA ASP A 321 5.68 -16.58 23.33
C ASP A 321 5.36 -15.82 22.03
N MET A 322 4.34 -14.97 22.11
CA MET A 322 3.90 -14.08 21.05
C MET A 322 4.63 -12.74 21.11
N TRP A 323 5.96 -12.76 21.28
CA TRP A 323 6.84 -11.57 21.33
C TRP A 323 6.67 -10.61 20.15
N LEU A 324 6.20 -11.15 19.03
CA LEU A 324 5.89 -10.40 17.82
C LEU A 324 4.70 -9.45 18.00
N LEU A 325 3.70 -9.86 18.78
CA LEU A 325 2.53 -9.05 19.07
C LEU A 325 2.85 -8.02 20.15
N ARG A 326 2.31 -6.82 20.02
CA ARG A 326 2.50 -5.80 21.07
C ARG A 326 1.75 -6.23 22.33
N ARG A 327 2.34 -5.98 23.50
CA ARG A 327 1.71 -6.27 24.80
C ARG A 327 0.54 -5.32 25.10
N ASP A 328 0.63 -4.09 24.62
CA ASP A 328 -0.36 -3.01 24.77
C ASP A 328 -1.30 -2.89 23.57
N ARG A 329 -1.34 -3.90 22.67
CA ARG A 329 -2.26 -3.88 21.54
C ARG A 329 -3.71 -3.94 22.02
N ALA A 330 -4.57 -3.29 21.26
CA ALA A 330 -6.02 -3.39 21.36
C ALA A 330 -6.51 -3.86 19.98
N PRO A 331 -6.60 -5.18 19.74
CA PRO A 331 -7.05 -5.70 18.45
C PRO A 331 -8.43 -5.16 18.07
N VAL A 332 -8.67 -4.96 16.78
CA VAL A 332 -10.03 -4.77 16.24
C VAL A 332 -10.87 -6.05 16.42
N SER A 333 -12.19 -5.93 16.36
CA SER A 333 -13.10 -7.08 16.46
C SER A 333 -12.87 -8.15 15.39
N HIS A 334 -12.47 -7.73 14.19
CA HIS A 334 -12.31 -8.62 13.02
C HIS A 334 -10.93 -8.45 12.37
N PRO A 335 -9.82 -8.81 13.04
CA PRO A 335 -8.50 -8.71 12.42
C PRO A 335 -8.46 -9.58 11.16
N GLY A 336 -7.80 -9.10 10.11
CA GLY A 336 -7.55 -9.90 8.92
C GLY A 336 -6.08 -10.24 8.76
N SER A 337 -5.73 -10.72 7.58
CA SER A 337 -4.37 -11.15 7.25
C SER A 337 -3.93 -10.72 5.85
N TYR A 338 -4.76 -10.00 5.09
CA TYR A 338 -4.48 -9.70 3.69
C TYR A 338 -3.83 -8.32 3.49
N LEU A 339 -2.73 -8.31 2.74
CA LEU A 339 -2.28 -7.17 1.97
C LEU A 339 -2.76 -7.36 0.54
N VAL A 340 -3.60 -6.45 0.05
CA VAL A 340 -4.02 -6.39 -1.34
C VAL A 340 -3.21 -5.29 -2.02
N VAL A 341 -2.42 -5.63 -3.03
CA VAL A 341 -1.71 -4.65 -3.85
C VAL A 341 -2.44 -4.50 -5.17
N GLY A 342 -2.98 -3.31 -5.42
CA GLY A 342 -3.63 -2.91 -6.66
C GLY A 342 -2.78 -1.92 -7.45
N ASP A 343 -3.22 -1.60 -8.67
CA ASP A 343 -2.56 -0.62 -9.55
C ASP A 343 -3.63 0.15 -10.32
N SER A 344 -3.99 1.35 -9.85
CA SER A 344 -5.08 2.14 -10.44
C SER A 344 -4.85 2.56 -11.89
N ALA A 345 -3.61 2.50 -12.40
CA ALA A 345 -3.34 2.75 -13.81
C ALA A 345 -3.86 1.63 -14.73
N LEU A 346 -3.97 0.40 -14.22
CA LEU A 346 -4.43 -0.75 -15.00
C LEU A 346 -5.95 -0.74 -15.24
N GLY A 347 -6.73 -0.08 -14.35
CA GLY A 347 -8.17 0.08 -14.54
C GLY A 347 -8.54 1.10 -15.62
N SER A 348 -7.70 2.11 -15.85
CA SER A 348 -7.91 3.14 -16.87
C SER A 348 -7.59 2.69 -18.30
N ALA A 349 -6.89 1.56 -18.48
CA ALA A 349 -6.52 1.03 -19.78
C ALA A 349 -7.63 0.18 -20.46
N SER A 350 -8.77 0.03 -19.77
CA SER A 350 -9.91 -0.81 -20.19
C SER A 350 -11.16 -0.03 -20.62
N ASN A 351 -11.07 1.30 -20.73
CA ASN A 351 -12.15 2.16 -21.25
C ASN A 351 -11.81 2.76 -22.61
#